data_AF-A0A2Z5ZZJ3-F1
#
_entry.id   AF-A0A2Z5ZZJ3-F1
#
_cell.length_a   1.000
_cell.length_b   1.000
_cell.length_c   1.000
_cell.angle_alpha   90.00
_cell.angle_beta   90.00
_cell.angle_gamma   90.00
#
_symmetry.space_group_name_H-M   'P 1'
#
loop_
_entity.id
_entity.type
_entity.pdbx_description
1 polymer ?
#
loop_
_entity_poly.entity_id
_entity_poly.type
_entity_poly.pdbx_seq_one_letter_code
_entity_poly.pdbx_strand_id
1 'polypeptide(L)' 'WKDRQWWPVVTPIVGITYCSAIVVEGTLLSMADYMGHMYVRTGTPEYVRHIEQGSLRTSGGHTTVIAAF' A
#
# COMPACT_ATOMS: atom_id res chain seq x y z
N TRP A 1 10.95 -4.39 -6.69
CA TRP A 1 10.93 -4.01 -5.27
C TRP A 1 10.14 -5.02 -4.45
N LYS A 2 9.01 -5.53 -4.97
CA LYS A 2 8.27 -6.66 -4.40
C LYS A 2 8.81 -8.02 -4.89
N ASP A 3 10.12 -8.20 -5.02
CA ASP A 3 10.71 -9.47 -5.49
C ASP A 3 10.83 -10.51 -4.36
N ARG A 4 11.08 -11.78 -4.74
CA ARG A 4 11.14 -12.93 -3.81
C ARG A 4 12.11 -12.75 -2.64
N GLN A 5 13.18 -11.98 -2.82
CA GLN A 5 14.16 -11.74 -1.78
C GLN A 5 13.73 -10.59 -0.86
N TRP A 6 13.37 -9.44 -1.43
CA TRP A 6 13.13 -8.23 -0.66
C TRP A 6 11.74 -8.16 -0.01
N TRP A 7 10.70 -8.71 -0.64
CA TRP A 7 9.35 -8.56 -0.11
C TRP A 7 9.13 -9.24 1.26
N PRO A 8 9.55 -10.49 1.50
CA PRO A 8 9.43 -11.13 2.81
C PRO A 8 10.22 -10.39 3.90
N VAL A 9 11.34 -9.77 3.54
CA VAL A 9 12.21 -9.03 4.46
C VAL A 9 11.59 -7.70 4.88
N VAL A 10 10.95 -6.98 3.95
CA VAL A 10 10.32 -5.68 4.22
C VAL A 10 8.95 -5.84 4.90
N THR A 11 8.25 -6.95 4.65
CA THR A 11 6.91 -7.25 5.19
C THR A 11 6.77 -7.04 6.70
N PRO A 12 7.63 -7.57 7.59
CA PRO A 12 7.48 -7.37 9.04
C PRO A 12 7.59 -5.89 9.46
N ILE A 13 8.36 -5.08 8.70
CA ILE A 13 8.52 -3.65 8.98
C ILE A 13 7.27 -2.88 8.56
N VAL A 14 6.78 -3.13 7.34
CA VAL A 14 5.65 -2.37 6.78
C VAL A 14 4.28 -2.92 7.20
N GLY A 15 4.23 -4.17 7.67
CA GLY A 15 3.00 -4.86 8.08
C GLY A 15 2.26 -4.11 9.19
N ILE A 16 2.98 -3.46 10.11
CA ILE A 16 2.38 -2.65 11.17
C ILE A 16 1.50 -1.54 10.59
N THR A 17 1.98 -0.84 9.56
CA THR A 17 1.27 0.32 8.97
C THR A 17 0.27 -0.06 7.88
N TYR A 18 0.48 -1.19 7.18
CA TYR A 18 -0.43 -1.68 6.14
C TYR A 18 -1.59 -2.51 6.71
N CYS A 19 -1.38 -3.25 7.80
CA CYS A 19 -2.43 -4.08 8.41
C CYS A 19 -3.31 -3.32 9.41
N SER A 20 -2.87 -2.17 9.90
CA SER A 20 -3.68 -1.30 10.75
C SER A 20 -4.72 -0.54 9.91
N ALA A 21 -5.98 -0.93 10.01
CA ALA A 21 -7.10 -0.24 9.38
C ALA A 21 -7.67 0.85 10.30
N ILE A 22 -7.93 2.02 9.74
CA ILE A 22 -8.46 3.20 10.45
C ILE A 22 -9.65 3.74 9.65
N VAL A 23 -10.69 4.19 10.34
CA VAL A 23 -11.81 4.92 9.73
C VAL A 23 -11.62 6.40 9.98
N VAL A 24 -11.49 7.20 8.92
CA VAL A 24 -11.38 8.66 8.96
C VAL A 24 -12.49 9.24 8.10
N GLU A 25 -13.34 10.10 8.68
CA GLU A 25 -14.46 10.75 7.98
C GLU A 25 -15.36 9.76 7.20
N GLY A 26 -15.54 8.55 7.76
CA GLY A 26 -16.34 7.48 7.14
C GLY A 26 -15.62 6.67 6.06
N THR A 27 -14.36 6.97 5.77
CA THR A 27 -13.52 6.25 4.79
C THR A 27 -12.55 5.30 5.48
N LEU A 28 -12.41 4.08 4.97
CA LEU A 28 -11.41 3.11 5.43
C LEU A 28 -10.05 3.41 4.79
N LEU A 29 -9.03 3.60 5.62
CA LEU A 29 -7.65 3.87 5.23
C LEU A 29 -6.69 2.96 5.99
N SER A 30 -5.55 2.65 5.38
CA SER A 30 -4.42 2.11 6.14
C SER A 30 -3.74 3.24 6.94
N MET A 31 -3.03 2.90 8.04
CA MET A 31 -2.20 3.88 8.74
C MET A 31 -1.14 4.50 7.81
N ALA A 32 -0.60 3.73 6.87
CA ALA A 32 0.36 4.23 5.88
C ALA A 32 -0.23 5.36 5.02
N ASP A 33 -1.47 5.21 4.56
CA ASP A 33 -2.16 6.23 3.76
C ASP A 33 -2.59 7.41 4.62
N TYR A 34 -3.05 7.16 5.85
CA TYR A 34 -3.37 8.22 6.80
C TYR A 34 -2.16 9.12 7.12
N MET A 35 -0.99 8.54 7.36
CA MET A 35 0.24 9.31 7.54
C MET A 35 0.58 10.15 6.30
N GLY A 36 0.34 9.64 5.09
CA GLY A 36 0.53 10.39 3.85
C GLY A 36 -0.43 11.55 3.66
N HIS A 37 -1.64 11.43 4.22
CA HIS A 37 -2.61 12.51 4.27
C HIS A 37 -2.26 13.58 5.33
N MET A 38 -1.81 13.14 6.51
CA MET A 38 -1.47 14.04 7.63
C MET A 38 -0.19 14.84 7.38
N TYR A 39 0.83 14.22 6.79
CA TYR A 39 2.10 14.88 6.48
C TYR A 39 2.13 15.35 5.02
N VAL A 40 1.76 16.61 4.81
CA VAL A 40 1.65 17.22 3.47
C VAL A 40 2.99 17.24 2.75
N ARG A 41 3.01 16.71 1.51
CA ARG A 41 4.17 16.71 0.61
C ARG A 41 3.86 17.59 -0.61
N THR A 42 4.38 18.82 -0.61
CA THR A 42 4.02 19.88 -1.58
C THR A 42 4.27 19.52 -3.05
N GLY A 43 5.21 18.62 -3.34
CA GLY A 43 5.57 18.22 -4.71
C GLY A 43 5.16 16.80 -5.12
N THR A 44 4.50 16.03 -4.25
CA THR A 44 4.13 14.63 -4.54
C THR A 44 2.69 14.34 -4.12
N PRO A 45 1.70 14.86 -4.87
CA PRO A 45 0.30 14.64 -4.57
C PRO A 45 -0.14 13.18 -4.80
N GLU A 46 -1.22 12.77 -4.14
CA GLU A 46 -1.69 11.38 -4.09
C GLU A 46 -1.88 10.73 -5.47
N TYR A 47 -2.41 11.47 -6.44
CA TYR A 47 -2.69 10.97 -7.79
C TYR A 47 -1.43 10.63 -8.60
N VAL A 48 -0.23 11.03 -8.15
CA VAL A 48 1.04 10.67 -8.79
C VAL A 48 1.58 9.32 -8.28
N ARG A 49 0.96 8.73 -7.24
CA ARG A 49 1.41 7.45 -6.68
C ARG A 49 1.17 6.31 -7.66
N HIS A 50 2.24 5.59 -7.96
CA HIS A 50 2.18 4.33 -8.69
C HIS A 50 2.03 3.18 -7.70
N ILE A 51 0.78 2.86 -7.36
CA ILE A 51 0.40 1.79 -6.43
C ILE A 51 -0.69 0.92 -7.05
N GLU A 52 -1.01 -0.19 -6.40
CA GLU A 52 -2.10 -1.07 -6.83
C GLU A 52 -3.46 -0.37 -6.70
N GLN A 53 -4.19 -0.26 -7.82
CA GLN A 53 -5.56 0.30 -7.89
C GLN A 53 -6.59 -0.74 -8.36
N GLY A 54 -6.17 -1.99 -8.55
CA GLY A 54 -6.99 -3.05 -9.12
C GLY A 54 -7.18 -2.93 -10.65
N SER A 55 -7.55 -4.02 -11.29
CA SER A 55 -7.95 -4.07 -12.70
C SER A 55 -8.95 -5.20 -12.89
N LEU A 56 -9.77 -5.18 -13.94
CA LEU A 56 -10.72 -6.27 -14.22
C LEU A 56 -10.06 -7.64 -14.42
N ARG A 57 -8.74 -7.67 -14.63
CA ARG A 57 -7.94 -8.89 -14.81
C ARG A 57 -7.22 -9.34 -13.53
N THR A 58 -7.35 -8.62 -12.41
CA THR A 58 -6.62 -8.97 -11.19
C THR A 58 -7.25 -10.16 -10.48
N SER A 59 -6.43 -11.17 -10.21
CA SER A 59 -6.73 -12.20 -9.22
C SER A 59 -6.47 -11.64 -7.82
N GLY A 60 -7.52 -11.15 -7.16
CA GLY A 60 -7.44 -10.55 -5.83
C GLY A 60 -6.74 -11.47 -4.81
N GLY A 61 -5.97 -10.87 -3.89
CA GLY A 61 -5.19 -11.61 -2.88
C GLY A 61 -3.90 -12.26 -3.39
N HIS A 62 -3.72 -12.44 -4.70
CA HIS A 62 -2.51 -13.04 -5.29
C HIS A 62 -1.54 -12.02 -5.91
N THR A 63 -1.94 -10.75 -6.00
CA THR A 63 -1.19 -9.70 -6.71
C THR A 63 0.25 -9.54 -6.22
N THR A 64 0.44 -9.63 -4.90
CA THR A 64 1.77 -9.51 -4.28
C THR A 64 2.68 -10.71 -4.59
N VAL A 65 2.12 -11.92 -4.65
CA VAL A 65 2.88 -13.13 -4.97
C VAL A 65 3.24 -13.13 -6.45
N ILE A 66 2.30 -12.82 -7.33
CA ILE A 66 2.52 -12.75 -8.78
C ILE A 66 3.56 -11.70 -9.15
N ALA A 67 3.58 -10.54 -8.46
CA ALA A 67 4.57 -9.49 -8.69
C ALA A 67 6.00 -9.87 -8.27
N ALA A 68 6.18 -10.93 -7.49
CA ALA A 68 7.46 -11.33 -6.91
C ALA A 68 8.22 -12.41 -7.71
N PHE A 69 7.55 -13.05 -8.67
CA PHE A 69 8.09 -14.06 -9.57
C PHE A 69 8.40 -13.45 -10.94
#